data_AF-A0A2T0B5L6-F1
#
_entry.id   AF-A0A2T0B5L6-F1
#
_cell.length_a   1.000
_cell.length_b   1.000
_cell.length_c   1.000
_cell.angle_alpha   90.00
_cell.angle_beta   90.00
_cell.angle_gamma   90.00
#
_symmetry.space_group_name_H-M   'P 1'
#
loop_
_entity.id
_entity.type
_entity.pdbx_description
1 polymer ?
#
loop_
_entity_poly.entity_id
_entity_poly.type
_entity_poly.pdbx_seq_one_letter_code
_entity_poly.pdbx_strand_id
1 'polypeptide(L)'
;MYVDLDYNEIQSIENLINNRINELRIGIDGDAENEDEFKEIIRSYKDLLKKVENLKKKQRESNNLQKDINEIQYNEKLKIKINELVWEKLNGIENSNKTFAEVLPQGFENILKVYIYNNRDKISKAIKRLMESDKVKNKLKEEITKFISGANPMIGKFINGENVCNKIITRFSNYFDNDENMMAVIMNIDNAIDNFKNKRVTDFLMYVPYEGKKSLCDFMSNIILDFIKNKEIYEVMCTRNKNY
;
A
#
# COMPACT_ATOMS: atom_id res chain seq x y z
N MET A 1 12.08 9.28 32.62
CA MET A 1 10.98 8.32 32.86
C MET A 1 9.68 9.10 32.71
N TYR A 2 8.93 8.86 31.63
CA TYR A 2 7.60 9.47 31.45
C TYR A 2 6.59 8.56 32.13
N VAL A 3 5.78 9.12 33.02
CA VAL A 3 4.68 8.40 33.67
C VAL A 3 3.45 8.65 32.81
N ASP A 4 2.93 7.60 32.17
CA ASP A 4 1.62 7.65 31.52
C ASP A 4 0.55 7.56 32.61
N LEU A 5 -0.28 8.58 32.70
CA LEU A 5 -1.37 8.69 33.67
C LEU A 5 -2.70 8.64 32.94
N ASP A 6 -3.63 7.82 33.43
CA ASP A 6 -4.99 7.76 32.90
C ASP A 6 -5.85 8.96 33.36
N TYR A 7 -7.05 9.10 32.80
CA TYR A 7 -7.93 10.23 33.11
C TYR A 7 -8.34 10.29 34.60
N ASN A 8 -8.51 9.14 35.25
CA ASN A 8 -8.91 9.05 36.66
C ASN A 8 -7.73 9.38 37.59
N GLU A 9 -6.52 9.00 37.20
CA GLU A 9 -5.29 9.36 37.88
C GLU A 9 -5.03 10.87 37.78
N ILE A 10 -5.20 11.46 36.60
CA ILE A 10 -5.11 12.92 36.38
C ILE A 10 -6.18 13.65 37.24
N GLN A 11 -7.41 13.13 37.29
CA GLN A 11 -8.47 13.69 38.13
C GLN A 11 -8.14 13.61 39.63
N SER A 12 -7.51 12.52 40.06
CA SER A 12 -7.07 12.32 41.44
C SER A 12 -5.97 13.32 41.81
N ILE A 13 -5.02 13.56 40.91
CA ILE A 13 -3.95 14.56 41.09
C ILE A 13 -4.53 15.97 41.19
N GLU A 14 -5.51 16.33 40.34
CA GLU A 14 -6.21 17.62 40.40
C GLU A 14 -6.88 17.83 41.77
N ASN A 15 -7.58 16.81 42.27
CA ASN A 15 -8.25 16.86 43.57
C ASN A 15 -7.24 17.00 44.73
N LEU A 16 -6.12 16.30 44.69
CA LEU A 16 -5.05 16.41 45.68
C LEU A 16 -4.43 17.80 45.71
N ILE A 17 -4.17 18.40 44.55
CA ILE A 17 -3.63 19.76 44.46
C ILE A 17 -4.64 20.79 45.00
N ASN A 18 -5.93 20.66 44.64
CA ASN A 18 -6.97 21.54 45.15
C ASN A 18 -7.14 21.45 46.67
N ASN A 19 -7.12 20.24 47.22
CA ASN A 19 -7.17 20.02 48.67
C ASN A 19 -5.98 20.69 49.37
N ARG A 20 -4.77 20.53 48.82
CA ARG A 20 -3.57 21.14 49.38
C ARG A 20 -3.60 22.67 49.34
N ILE A 21 -4.10 23.26 48.26
CA ILE A 21 -4.30 24.73 48.19
C ILE A 21 -5.27 25.20 49.28
N ASN A 22 -6.34 24.45 49.53
CA ASN A 22 -7.32 24.81 50.55
C ASN A 22 -6.73 24.72 51.98
N GLU A 23 -5.96 23.68 52.28
CA GLU A 23 -5.22 23.57 53.55
C GLU A 23 -4.29 24.76 53.78
N LEU A 24 -3.54 25.15 52.75
CA LEU A 24 -2.60 26.28 52.84
C LEU A 24 -3.30 27.62 53.04
N ARG A 25 -4.52 27.79 52.51
CA ARG A 25 -5.34 28.99 52.75
C ARG A 25 -5.80 29.09 54.21
N ILE A 26 -6.22 27.97 54.79
CA ILE A 26 -6.61 27.91 56.20
C ILE A 26 -5.40 28.20 57.10
N GLY A 27 -4.20 27.76 56.70
CA GLY A 27 -2.94 28.08 57.39
C GLY A 27 -2.60 29.57 57.41
N ILE A 28 -2.88 30.30 56.33
CA ILE A 28 -2.70 31.76 56.25
C ILE A 28 -3.57 32.48 57.28
N ASP A 29 -4.83 32.07 57.43
CA ASP A 29 -5.76 32.69 58.37
C ASP A 29 -5.33 32.49 59.85
N GLY A 30 -4.45 31.53 60.12
CA GLY A 30 -3.95 31.19 61.46
C GLY A 30 -2.52 31.66 61.78
N ASP A 31 -1.72 32.06 60.79
CA ASP A 31 -0.29 32.40 60.98
C ASP A 31 0.16 33.53 60.02
N ALA A 32 0.05 34.77 60.50
CA ALA A 32 0.30 35.99 59.73
C ALA A 32 1.79 36.26 59.43
N GLU A 33 2.72 35.65 60.17
CA GLU A 33 4.16 35.87 59.95
C GLU A 33 4.67 35.13 58.70
N ASN A 34 4.03 34.02 58.33
CA ASN A 34 4.42 33.16 57.20
C ASN A 34 3.50 33.31 55.97
N GLU A 35 2.63 34.32 55.96
CA GLU A 35 1.60 34.53 54.94
C GLU A 35 2.18 34.62 53.52
N ASP A 36 3.31 35.29 53.34
CA ASP A 36 3.95 35.48 52.03
C ASP A 36 4.53 34.16 51.47
N GLU A 37 5.10 33.32 52.35
CA GLU A 37 5.61 32.00 51.98
C GLU A 37 4.45 31.07 51.54
N PHE A 38 3.34 31.07 52.30
CA PHE A 38 2.14 30.32 51.91
C PHE A 38 1.56 30.80 50.57
N LYS A 39 1.53 32.11 50.31
CA LYS A 39 1.08 32.67 49.03
C LYS A 39 1.96 32.21 47.87
N GLU A 40 3.27 32.12 48.06
CA GLU A 40 4.22 31.68 47.03
C GLU A 40 4.05 30.18 46.71
N ILE A 41 3.85 29.35 47.74
CA ILE A 41 3.55 27.92 47.58
C ILE A 41 2.20 27.72 46.86
N ILE A 42 1.17 28.49 47.22
CA ILE A 42 -0.14 28.44 46.56
C ILE A 42 -0.03 28.83 45.07
N ARG A 43 0.80 29.82 44.73
CA ARG A 43 1.06 30.18 43.31
C ARG A 43 1.67 29.01 42.54
N SER A 44 2.65 28.33 43.13
CA SER A 44 3.28 27.16 42.53
C SER A 44 2.28 26.01 42.28
N TYR A 45 1.38 25.74 43.23
CA TYR A 45 0.31 24.75 43.04
C TYR A 45 -0.71 25.17 41.96
N LYS A 46 -1.03 26.46 41.85
CA LYS A 46 -1.90 26.96 40.75
C LYS A 46 -1.26 26.77 39.37
N ASP A 47 0.06 26.92 39.26
CA ASP A 47 0.75 26.65 37.99
C ASP A 47 0.81 25.15 37.66
N LEU A 48 0.88 24.28 38.67
CA LEU A 48 0.70 22.84 38.48
C LEU A 48 -0.72 22.51 38.00
N LEU A 49 -1.77 23.15 38.54
CA LEU A 49 -3.14 22.96 38.07
C LEU A 49 -3.31 23.28 36.58
N LYS A 50 -2.71 24.39 36.09
CA LYS A 50 -2.72 24.72 34.65
C LYS A 50 -2.09 23.61 33.79
N LYS A 51 -1.01 23.00 34.28
CA LYS A 51 -0.35 21.87 33.59
C LYS A 51 -1.25 20.63 33.58
N VAL A 52 -1.92 20.33 34.70
CA VAL A 52 -2.88 19.23 34.84
C VAL A 52 -4.10 19.43 33.93
N GLU A 53 -4.66 20.63 33.84
CA GLU A 53 -5.74 20.97 32.90
C GLU A 53 -5.33 20.71 31.44
N ASN A 54 -4.12 21.12 31.05
CA ASN A 54 -3.60 20.86 29.71
C ASN A 54 -3.44 19.36 29.41
N LEU A 55 -2.99 18.57 30.38
CA LEU A 55 -2.91 17.11 30.25
C LEU A 55 -4.30 16.48 30.11
N LYS A 56 -5.26 16.93 30.93
CA LYS A 56 -6.65 16.48 30.87
C LYS A 56 -7.32 16.81 29.54
N LYS A 57 -7.02 17.98 28.98
CA LYS A 57 -7.47 18.38 27.64
C LYS A 57 -6.91 17.46 26.56
N LYS A 58 -5.60 17.19 26.58
CA LYS A 58 -4.95 16.23 25.66
C LYS A 58 -5.56 14.83 25.77
N GLN A 59 -5.81 14.35 27.00
CA GLN A 59 -6.40 13.04 27.24
C GLN A 59 -7.83 12.93 26.71
N ARG A 60 -8.65 13.99 26.90
CA ARG A 60 -10.01 14.05 26.35
C ARG A 60 -10.02 14.08 24.81
N GLU A 61 -9.11 14.83 24.20
CA GLU A 61 -8.97 14.87 22.74
C GLU A 61 -8.57 13.50 22.17
N SER A 62 -7.63 12.80 22.81
CA SER A 62 -7.23 11.43 22.44
C SER A 62 -8.38 10.42 22.60
N ASN A 63 -9.15 10.50 23.69
CA ASN A 63 -10.27 9.59 23.94
C ASN A 63 -11.45 9.79 22.96
N ASN A 64 -11.76 11.04 22.62
CA ASN A 64 -12.79 11.34 21.62
C ASN A 64 -12.38 10.83 20.23
N LEU A 65 -11.11 11.04 19.87
CA LEU A 65 -10.58 10.55 18.61
C LEU A 65 -10.57 9.01 18.54
N GLN A 66 -10.25 8.34 19.64
CA GLN A 66 -10.35 6.88 19.74
C GLN A 66 -11.81 6.40 19.56
N LYS A 67 -12.78 7.13 20.10
CA LYS A 67 -14.20 6.84 19.95
C LYS A 67 -14.67 7.03 18.50
N ASP A 68 -14.28 8.12 17.85
CA ASP A 68 -14.63 8.40 16.45
C ASP A 68 -14.01 7.36 15.50
N ILE A 69 -12.77 6.94 15.74
CA ILE A 69 -12.11 5.86 15.00
C ILE A 69 -12.85 4.52 15.20
N ASN A 70 -13.27 4.21 16.42
CA ASN A 70 -14.03 3.00 16.70
C ASN A 70 -15.41 3.03 16.01
N GLU A 71 -16.09 4.18 15.97
CA GLU A 71 -17.36 4.33 15.25
C GLU A 71 -17.16 4.15 13.74
N ILE A 72 -16.06 4.67 13.16
CA ILE A 72 -15.67 4.45 11.76
C ILE A 72 -15.32 2.98 11.50
N GLN A 73 -14.63 2.32 12.43
CA GLN A 73 -14.17 0.93 12.31
C GLN A 73 -15.34 -0.05 12.16
N TYR A 74 -16.48 0.25 12.79
CA TYR A 74 -17.70 -0.56 12.75
C TYR A 74 -18.81 -0.01 11.84
N ASN A 75 -18.56 1.06 11.08
CA ASN A 75 -19.59 1.66 10.22
C ASN A 75 -19.80 0.86 8.93
N GLU A 76 -20.63 -0.19 9.00
CA GLU A 76 -21.04 -0.97 7.83
C GLU A 76 -21.61 -0.08 6.70
N LYS A 77 -22.31 1.02 7.05
CA LYS A 77 -22.84 1.96 6.04
C LYS A 77 -21.73 2.68 5.29
N LEU A 78 -20.64 3.06 5.97
CA LEU A 78 -19.47 3.66 5.32
C LEU A 78 -18.82 2.68 4.35
N LYS A 79 -18.64 1.41 4.77
CA LYS A 79 -18.11 0.36 3.90
C LYS A 79 -18.98 0.16 2.65
N ILE A 80 -20.29 0.06 2.81
CA ILE A 80 -21.24 -0.06 1.69
C ILE A 80 -21.09 1.12 0.74
N LYS A 81 -21.10 2.35 1.26
CA LYS A 81 -20.99 3.57 0.46
C LYS A 81 -19.66 3.68 -0.29
N ILE A 82 -18.54 3.30 0.33
CA ILE A 82 -17.23 3.27 -0.34
C ILE A 82 -17.26 2.26 -1.48
N ASN A 83 -17.81 1.06 -1.24
CA ASN A 83 -17.94 0.04 -2.27
C ASN A 83 -18.80 0.52 -3.45
N GLU A 84 -19.93 1.16 -3.19
CA GLU A 84 -20.79 1.76 -4.23
C GLU A 84 -20.02 2.82 -5.04
N LEU A 85 -19.30 3.74 -4.39
CA LEU A 85 -18.51 4.77 -5.06
C LEU A 85 -17.39 4.18 -5.93
N VAL A 86 -16.67 3.18 -5.42
CA VAL A 86 -15.61 2.50 -6.17
C VAL A 86 -16.20 1.77 -7.38
N TRP A 87 -17.35 1.11 -7.21
CA TRP A 87 -18.07 0.43 -8.29
C TRP A 87 -18.53 1.40 -9.37
N GLU A 88 -19.12 2.54 -8.98
CA GLU A 88 -19.51 3.61 -9.92
C GLU A 88 -18.32 4.15 -10.71
N LYS A 89 -17.17 4.35 -10.05
CA LYS A 89 -15.94 4.78 -10.73
C LYS A 89 -15.43 3.73 -11.71
N LEU A 90 -15.46 2.45 -11.35
CA LEU A 90 -15.08 1.37 -12.27
C LEU A 90 -15.99 1.36 -13.51
N ASN A 91 -17.32 1.42 -13.31
CA ASN A 91 -18.28 1.47 -14.42
C ASN A 91 -18.09 2.72 -15.28
N GLY A 92 -17.77 3.86 -14.67
CA GLY A 92 -17.46 5.08 -15.40
C GLY A 92 -16.21 4.95 -16.29
N ILE A 93 -15.19 4.23 -15.83
CA ILE A 93 -14.00 3.93 -16.63
C ILE A 93 -14.33 2.95 -17.75
N GLU A 94 -15.09 1.88 -17.46
CA GLU A 94 -15.47 0.86 -18.43
C GLU A 94 -16.29 1.43 -19.59
N ASN A 95 -17.17 2.40 -19.32
CA ASN A 95 -17.99 3.06 -20.34
C ASN A 95 -17.30 4.27 -20.99
N SER A 96 -16.02 4.50 -20.71
CA SER A 96 -15.24 5.60 -21.28
C SER A 96 -14.23 5.11 -22.32
N ASN A 97 -13.65 6.03 -23.09
CA ASN A 97 -12.55 5.72 -24.01
C ASN A 97 -11.17 5.91 -23.37
N LYS A 98 -11.07 5.95 -22.03
CA LYS A 98 -9.81 6.19 -21.34
C LYS A 98 -8.82 5.05 -21.56
N THR A 99 -7.57 5.44 -21.71
CA THR A 99 -6.42 4.54 -21.79
C THR A 99 -5.84 4.22 -20.41
N PHE A 100 -5.01 3.18 -20.32
CA PHE A 100 -4.27 2.89 -19.09
C PHE A 100 -3.37 4.06 -18.67
N ALA A 101 -2.84 4.83 -19.62
CA ALA A 101 -2.07 6.04 -19.37
C ALA A 101 -2.82 7.08 -18.52
N GLU A 102 -4.13 7.20 -18.74
CA GLU A 102 -4.98 8.21 -18.11
C GLU A 102 -5.57 7.74 -16.78
N VAL A 103 -5.62 6.43 -16.56
CA VAL A 103 -6.21 5.83 -15.35
C VAL A 103 -5.13 5.48 -14.33
N LEU A 104 -3.95 5.04 -14.77
CA LEU A 104 -2.86 4.68 -13.87
C LEU A 104 -2.16 5.92 -13.30
N PRO A 105 -1.67 5.86 -12.05
CA PRO A 105 -0.91 6.95 -11.46
C PRO A 105 0.33 7.31 -12.29
N GLN A 106 0.66 8.61 -12.32
CA GLN A 106 1.86 9.09 -12.97
C GLN A 106 3.11 8.40 -12.39
N GLY A 107 4.00 7.93 -13.27
CA GLY A 107 5.23 7.24 -12.87
C GLY A 107 5.09 5.74 -12.61
N PHE A 108 3.87 5.18 -12.63
CA PHE A 108 3.66 3.73 -12.47
C PHE A 108 4.44 2.90 -13.50
N GLU A 109 4.45 3.35 -14.77
CA GLU A 109 5.21 2.70 -15.84
C GLU A 109 6.72 2.66 -15.56
N ASN A 110 7.28 3.73 -15.00
CA ASN A 110 8.71 3.82 -14.72
C ASN A 110 9.09 2.86 -13.59
N ILE A 111 8.22 2.70 -12.60
CA ILE A 111 8.40 1.71 -11.53
C ILE A 111 8.50 0.30 -12.13
N LEU A 112 7.63 -0.04 -13.09
CA LEU A 112 7.67 -1.33 -13.79
C LEU A 112 8.96 -1.51 -14.61
N LYS A 113 9.34 -0.51 -15.40
CA LYS A 113 10.57 -0.56 -16.22
C LYS A 113 11.83 -0.73 -15.36
N VAL A 114 11.94 0.04 -14.28
CA VAL A 114 13.06 -0.09 -13.33
C VAL A 114 13.07 -1.47 -12.67
N TYR A 115 11.90 -2.00 -12.28
CA TYR A 115 11.81 -3.34 -11.74
C TYR A 115 12.30 -4.40 -12.75
N ILE A 116 11.89 -4.30 -14.01
CA ILE A 116 12.25 -5.26 -15.07
C ILE A 116 13.75 -5.20 -15.36
N TYR A 117 14.30 -4.01 -15.50
CA TYR A 117 15.74 -3.80 -15.68
C TYR A 117 16.54 -4.44 -14.54
N ASN A 118 16.18 -4.16 -13.29
CA ASN A 118 16.86 -4.68 -12.11
C ASN A 118 16.69 -6.19 -11.90
N ASN A 119 15.70 -6.81 -12.54
CA ASN A 119 15.43 -8.24 -12.44
C ASN A 119 15.74 -9.00 -13.73
N ARG A 120 16.56 -8.43 -14.63
CA ARG A 120 16.92 -9.05 -15.92
C ARG A 120 17.40 -10.50 -15.80
N ASP A 121 18.20 -10.82 -14.79
CA ASP A 121 18.74 -12.18 -14.60
C ASP A 121 17.64 -13.18 -14.22
N LYS A 122 16.65 -12.73 -13.43
CA LYS A 122 15.51 -13.57 -13.06
C LYS A 122 14.61 -13.80 -14.28
N ILE A 123 14.43 -12.78 -15.11
CA ILE A 123 13.67 -12.87 -16.37
C ILE A 123 14.37 -13.83 -17.33
N SER A 124 15.69 -13.70 -17.51
CA SER A 124 16.50 -14.63 -18.32
C SER A 124 16.32 -16.08 -17.85
N LYS A 125 16.45 -16.33 -16.54
CA LYS A 125 16.22 -17.66 -15.96
C LYS A 125 14.80 -18.16 -16.18
N ALA A 126 13.79 -17.31 -16.06
CA ALA A 126 12.39 -17.68 -16.30
C ALA A 126 12.15 -18.09 -17.76
N ILE A 127 12.68 -17.31 -18.72
CA ILE A 127 12.58 -17.62 -20.15
C ILE A 127 13.28 -18.95 -20.47
N LYS A 128 14.48 -19.17 -19.94
CA LYS A 128 15.20 -20.44 -20.14
C LYS A 128 14.43 -21.63 -19.59
N ARG A 129 13.89 -21.53 -18.37
CA ARG A 129 13.06 -22.61 -17.79
C ARG A 129 11.83 -22.90 -18.65
N LEU A 130 11.19 -21.89 -19.22
CA LEU A 130 10.07 -22.08 -20.15
C LEU A 130 10.52 -22.85 -21.39
N MET A 131 11.65 -22.47 -22.00
CA MET A 131 12.23 -23.16 -23.15
C MET A 131 12.65 -24.60 -22.85
N GLU A 132 13.08 -24.86 -21.62
CA GLU A 132 13.52 -26.18 -21.18
C GLU A 132 12.39 -27.11 -20.75
N SER A 133 11.17 -26.59 -20.62
CA SER A 133 9.99 -27.37 -20.23
C SER A 133 9.67 -28.47 -21.24
N ASP A 134 9.24 -29.64 -20.76
CA ASP A 134 8.93 -30.79 -21.61
C ASP A 134 7.88 -30.45 -22.68
N LYS A 135 6.89 -29.63 -22.33
CA LYS A 135 5.86 -29.16 -23.27
C LYS A 135 6.47 -28.43 -24.46
N VAL A 136 7.38 -27.48 -24.22
CA VAL A 136 8.02 -26.70 -25.28
C VAL A 136 9.00 -27.56 -26.06
N LYS A 137 9.84 -28.35 -25.37
CA LYS A 137 10.79 -29.27 -26.00
C LYS A 137 10.12 -30.26 -26.93
N ASN A 138 9.06 -30.91 -26.46
CA ASN A 138 8.33 -31.91 -27.26
C ASN A 138 7.67 -31.25 -28.46
N LYS A 139 7.05 -30.07 -28.28
CA LYS A 139 6.42 -29.35 -29.40
C LYS A 139 7.44 -28.91 -30.45
N LEU A 140 8.60 -28.40 -30.03
CA LEU A 140 9.69 -28.07 -30.95
C LEU A 140 10.22 -29.31 -31.67
N LYS A 141 10.44 -30.41 -30.95
CA LYS A 141 10.90 -31.68 -31.52
C LYS A 141 9.93 -32.18 -32.60
N GLU A 142 8.63 -32.15 -32.34
CA GLU A 142 7.59 -32.52 -33.31
C GLU A 142 7.67 -31.66 -34.57
N GLU A 143 7.63 -30.34 -34.44
CA GLU A 143 7.59 -29.43 -35.59
C GLU A 143 8.90 -29.46 -36.40
N ILE A 144 10.05 -29.58 -35.74
CA ILE A 144 11.35 -29.75 -36.41
C ILE A 144 11.38 -31.07 -37.18
N THR A 145 10.93 -32.16 -36.57
CA THR A 145 10.92 -33.49 -37.22
C THR A 145 9.98 -33.51 -38.42
N LYS A 146 8.81 -32.88 -38.30
CA LYS A 146 7.88 -32.69 -39.43
C LYS A 146 8.50 -31.86 -40.54
N PHE A 147 9.14 -30.73 -40.21
CA PHE A 147 9.80 -29.87 -41.19
C PHE A 147 10.87 -30.62 -41.98
N ILE A 148 11.78 -31.32 -41.29
CA ILE A 148 12.85 -32.09 -41.93
C ILE A 148 12.26 -33.18 -42.85
N SER A 149 11.27 -33.93 -42.34
CA SER A 149 10.66 -35.04 -43.07
C SER A 149 9.84 -34.56 -44.28
N GLY A 150 9.17 -33.42 -44.15
CA GLY A 150 8.38 -32.78 -45.20
C GLY A 150 9.24 -32.10 -46.27
N ALA A 151 10.42 -31.61 -45.92
CA ALA A 151 11.35 -31.01 -46.88
C ALA A 151 11.97 -32.05 -47.83
N ASN A 152 12.45 -33.17 -47.29
CA ASN A 152 12.88 -34.33 -48.07
C ASN A 152 12.93 -35.59 -47.19
N PRO A 153 12.12 -36.63 -47.47
CA PRO A 153 12.09 -37.87 -46.69
C PRO A 153 13.44 -38.60 -46.58
N MET A 154 14.31 -38.47 -47.60
CA MET A 154 15.67 -39.03 -47.53
C MET A 154 16.55 -38.24 -46.55
N ILE A 155 16.45 -36.90 -46.54
CA ILE A 155 17.18 -36.05 -45.57
C ILE A 155 16.72 -36.34 -44.14
N GLY A 156 15.42 -36.58 -43.94
CA GLY A 156 14.86 -36.97 -42.65
C GLY A 156 15.40 -38.28 -42.07
N LYS A 157 15.95 -39.18 -42.90
CA LYS A 157 16.64 -40.38 -42.43
C LYS A 157 18.05 -40.11 -41.92
N PHE A 158 18.67 -39.00 -42.33
CA PHE A 158 20.05 -38.65 -41.94
C PHE A 158 20.11 -37.54 -40.88
N ILE A 159 19.10 -36.69 -40.78
CA ILE A 159 19.03 -35.63 -39.77
C ILE A 159 18.14 -36.07 -38.60
N ASN A 160 18.77 -36.23 -37.44
CA ASN A 160 18.03 -36.47 -36.20
C ASN A 160 17.41 -35.15 -35.69
N GLY A 161 16.08 -35.03 -35.80
CA GLY A 161 15.32 -33.86 -35.34
C GLY A 161 15.49 -33.54 -33.85
N GLU A 162 15.77 -34.54 -33.02
CA GLU A 162 16.07 -34.36 -31.59
C GLU A 162 17.39 -33.63 -31.37
N ASN A 163 18.44 -34.03 -32.09
CA ASN A 163 19.74 -33.38 -31.99
C ASN A 163 19.70 -31.93 -32.48
N VAL A 164 18.90 -31.66 -33.52
CA VAL A 164 18.65 -30.29 -34.01
C VAL A 164 17.91 -29.48 -32.95
N CYS A 165 16.84 -30.04 -32.36
CA CYS A 165 16.08 -29.39 -31.29
C CYS A 165 16.98 -29.01 -30.10
N ASN A 166 17.80 -29.95 -29.60
CA ASN A 166 18.72 -29.70 -28.50
C ASN A 166 19.71 -28.58 -28.81
N LYS A 167 20.31 -28.57 -30.02
CA LYS A 167 21.23 -27.50 -30.44
C LYS A 167 20.53 -26.14 -30.50
N ILE A 168 19.28 -26.09 -30.94
CA ILE A 168 18.49 -24.85 -30.98
C ILE A 168 18.24 -24.34 -29.55
N ILE A 169 17.80 -25.20 -28.64
CA ILE A 169 17.57 -24.84 -27.23
C ILE A 169 18.84 -24.32 -26.56
N THR A 170 19.99 -24.98 -26.79
CA THR A 170 21.28 -24.50 -26.28
C THR A 170 21.63 -23.12 -26.84
N ARG A 171 21.43 -22.89 -28.15
CA ARG A 171 21.69 -21.57 -28.75
C ARG A 171 20.79 -20.48 -28.15
N PHE A 172 19.51 -20.76 -27.92
CA PHE A 172 18.62 -19.82 -27.24
C PHE A 172 19.07 -19.56 -25.80
N SER A 173 19.48 -20.60 -25.08
CA SER A 173 19.98 -20.45 -23.71
C SER A 173 21.20 -19.52 -23.67
N ASN A 174 22.16 -19.75 -24.56
CA ASN A 174 23.36 -18.91 -24.70
C ASN A 174 23.03 -17.48 -25.15
N TYR A 175 22.00 -17.31 -26.00
CA TYR A 175 21.53 -15.98 -26.40
C TYR A 175 21.10 -15.16 -25.18
N PHE A 176 20.37 -15.76 -24.23
CA PHE A 176 19.93 -15.09 -23.01
C PHE A 176 21.01 -15.02 -21.90
N ASP A 177 22.16 -15.67 -22.07
CA ASP A 177 23.35 -15.50 -21.20
C ASP A 177 24.20 -14.29 -21.59
N ASN A 178 24.08 -13.83 -22.83
CA ASN A 178 24.79 -12.65 -23.30
C ASN A 178 24.04 -11.38 -22.84
N ASP A 179 24.75 -10.49 -22.14
CA ASP A 179 24.17 -9.26 -21.57
C ASP A 179 23.58 -8.33 -22.63
N GLU A 180 24.22 -8.14 -23.78
CA GLU A 180 23.72 -7.26 -24.86
C GLU A 180 22.39 -7.78 -25.43
N ASN A 181 22.33 -9.09 -25.70
CA ASN A 181 21.13 -9.76 -26.17
C ASN A 181 20.01 -9.71 -25.12
N MET A 182 20.35 -9.92 -23.85
CA MET A 182 19.37 -9.83 -22.76
C MET A 182 18.85 -8.40 -22.62
N MET A 183 19.70 -7.39 -22.79
CA MET A 183 19.28 -5.99 -22.82
C MET A 183 18.31 -5.69 -23.96
N ALA A 184 18.52 -6.28 -25.16
CA ALA A 184 17.55 -6.18 -26.24
C ALA A 184 16.20 -6.82 -25.88
N VAL A 185 16.19 -7.94 -25.14
CA VAL A 185 14.95 -8.55 -24.61
C VAL A 185 14.26 -7.60 -23.63
N ILE A 186 15.00 -6.98 -22.71
CA ILE A 186 14.46 -6.01 -21.76
C ILE A 186 13.84 -4.81 -22.49
N MET A 187 14.52 -4.25 -23.50
CA MET A 187 13.96 -3.16 -24.30
C MET A 187 12.65 -3.54 -25.01
N ASN A 188 12.53 -4.80 -25.48
CA ASN A 188 11.28 -5.28 -26.07
C ASN A 188 10.15 -5.37 -25.04
N ILE A 189 10.45 -5.77 -23.80
CA ILE A 189 9.46 -5.78 -22.72
C ILE A 189 9.06 -4.34 -22.36
N ASP A 190 10.02 -3.42 -22.28
CA ASP A 190 9.74 -1.99 -22.02
C ASP A 190 8.81 -1.39 -23.09
N ASN A 191 9.08 -1.67 -24.37
CA ASN A 191 8.22 -1.26 -25.48
C ASN A 191 6.82 -1.90 -25.39
N ALA A 192 6.71 -3.14 -24.90
CA ALA A 192 5.42 -3.78 -24.69
C ALA A 192 4.61 -3.08 -23.57
N ILE A 193 5.27 -2.59 -22.53
CA ILE A 193 4.64 -1.77 -21.48
C ILE A 193 4.12 -0.45 -22.05
N ASP A 194 4.95 0.23 -22.86
CA ASP A 194 4.55 1.49 -23.51
C ASP A 194 3.34 1.29 -24.43
N ASN A 195 3.33 0.20 -25.20
CA ASN A 195 2.20 -0.14 -26.05
C ASN A 195 0.96 -0.51 -25.23
N PHE A 196 1.11 -1.21 -24.11
CA PHE A 196 0.00 -1.57 -23.22
C PHE A 196 -0.65 -0.33 -22.60
N LYS A 197 0.16 0.64 -22.18
CA LYS A 197 -0.30 1.90 -21.60
C LYS A 197 -1.28 2.67 -22.51
N ASN A 198 -1.08 2.59 -23.82
CA ASN A 198 -1.91 3.29 -24.80
C ASN A 198 -3.22 2.54 -25.14
N LYS A 199 -3.44 1.33 -24.61
CA LYS A 199 -4.68 0.59 -24.83
C LYS A 199 -5.81 1.15 -23.98
N ARG A 200 -7.04 1.08 -24.48
CA ARG A 200 -8.24 1.45 -23.72
C ARG A 200 -8.48 0.46 -22.60
N VAL A 201 -8.87 0.97 -21.43
CA VAL A 201 -9.13 0.12 -20.27
C VAL A 201 -10.35 -0.79 -20.51
N THR A 202 -11.34 -0.34 -21.26
CA THR A 202 -12.53 -1.12 -21.65
C THR A 202 -12.16 -2.39 -22.42
N ASP A 203 -11.18 -2.32 -23.31
CA ASP A 203 -10.72 -3.48 -24.09
C ASP A 203 -10.11 -4.57 -23.18
N PHE A 204 -9.66 -4.22 -21.99
CA PHE A 204 -9.22 -5.19 -20.98
C PHE A 204 -10.39 -5.65 -20.10
N LEU A 205 -11.19 -4.70 -19.58
CA LEU A 205 -12.28 -5.00 -18.64
C LEU A 205 -13.38 -5.88 -19.25
N MET A 206 -13.55 -5.87 -20.58
CA MET A 206 -14.51 -6.75 -21.26
C MET A 206 -14.21 -8.25 -21.11
N TYR A 207 -12.95 -8.60 -20.80
CA TYR A 207 -12.54 -9.99 -20.55
C TYR A 207 -12.54 -10.34 -19.06
N VAL A 208 -12.79 -9.38 -18.17
CA VAL A 208 -12.82 -9.60 -16.73
C VAL A 208 -14.26 -9.95 -16.32
N PRO A 209 -14.50 -11.16 -15.77
CA PRO A 209 -15.85 -11.53 -15.32
C PRO A 209 -16.29 -10.66 -14.14
N TYR A 210 -17.61 -10.61 -13.91
CA TYR A 210 -18.21 -9.82 -12.82
C TYR A 210 -17.54 -10.06 -11.46
N GLU A 211 -17.31 -11.33 -11.08
CA GLU A 211 -16.65 -11.66 -9.81
C GLU A 211 -15.21 -11.11 -9.72
N GLY A 212 -14.49 -11.07 -10.84
CA GLY A 212 -13.16 -10.46 -10.90
C GLY A 212 -13.22 -8.95 -10.68
N LYS A 213 -14.19 -8.27 -11.31
CA LYS A 213 -14.44 -6.84 -11.10
C LYS A 213 -14.82 -6.54 -9.65
N LYS A 214 -15.70 -7.36 -9.07
CA LYS A 214 -16.13 -7.24 -7.67
C LYS A 214 -14.96 -7.38 -6.71
N SER A 215 -14.10 -8.38 -6.92
CA SER A 215 -12.90 -8.57 -6.11
C SER A 215 -11.94 -7.37 -6.18
N LEU A 216 -11.78 -6.76 -7.36
CA LEU A 216 -11.00 -5.52 -7.52
C LEU A 216 -11.61 -4.36 -6.73
N CYS A 217 -12.93 -4.17 -6.81
CA CYS A 217 -13.62 -3.12 -6.05
C CYS A 217 -13.48 -3.34 -4.54
N ASP A 218 -13.67 -4.57 -4.05
CA ASP A 218 -13.52 -4.89 -2.64
C ASP A 218 -12.09 -4.62 -2.15
N PHE A 219 -11.07 -4.99 -2.94
CA PHE A 219 -9.67 -4.70 -2.63
C PHE A 219 -9.41 -3.18 -2.51
N MET A 220 -9.86 -2.40 -3.49
CA MET A 220 -9.70 -0.94 -3.47
C MET A 220 -10.45 -0.29 -2.30
N SER A 221 -11.68 -0.75 -2.02
CA SER A 221 -12.46 -0.28 -0.89
C SER A 221 -11.80 -0.57 0.45
N ASN A 222 -11.19 -1.76 0.60
CA ASN A 222 -10.45 -2.11 1.81
C ASN A 222 -9.22 -1.21 2.00
N ILE A 223 -8.45 -0.91 0.94
CA ILE A 223 -7.34 0.05 1.02
C ILE A 223 -7.82 1.43 1.51
N ILE A 224 -8.92 1.92 0.95
CA ILE A 224 -9.50 3.22 1.35
C ILE A 224 -9.94 3.17 2.82
N LEU A 225 -10.61 2.10 3.22
CA LEU A 225 -11.04 1.91 4.62
C LEU A 225 -9.85 1.87 5.58
N ASP A 226 -8.80 1.14 5.23
CA ASP A 226 -7.59 1.03 6.06
C ASP A 226 -6.87 2.39 6.15
N PHE A 227 -6.86 3.15 5.05
CA PHE A 227 -6.34 4.51 5.05
C PHE A 227 -7.15 5.45 5.98
N ILE A 228 -8.48 5.37 5.94
CA ILE A 228 -9.35 6.20 6.80
C ILE A 228 -9.23 5.80 8.28
N LYS A 229 -9.08 4.50 8.56
CA LYS A 229 -8.93 3.98 9.93
C LYS A 229 -7.57 4.31 10.57
N ASN A 230 -6.60 4.75 9.79
CA ASN A 230 -5.30 5.10 10.32
C ASN A 230 -5.40 6.34 11.24
N LYS A 231 -5.11 6.13 12.52
CA LYS A 231 -5.22 7.13 13.59
C LYS A 231 -4.41 8.40 13.29
N GLU A 232 -3.17 8.25 12.84
CA GLU A 232 -2.29 9.40 12.56
C GLU A 232 -2.84 10.25 11.40
N ILE A 233 -3.37 9.61 10.36
CA ILE A 233 -3.97 10.30 9.22
C ILE A 233 -5.27 11.00 9.65
N TYR A 234 -6.10 10.32 10.43
CA TYR A 234 -7.35 10.88 10.94
C TYR A 234 -7.10 12.13 11.82
N GLU A 235 -6.10 12.07 12.70
CA GLU A 235 -5.67 13.22 13.52
C GLU A 235 -5.29 14.42 12.65
N VAL A 236 -4.52 14.22 11.58
CA VAL A 236 -4.13 15.29 10.64
C VAL A 236 -5.34 15.86 9.89
N MET A 237 -6.31 15.03 9.48
CA MET A 237 -7.52 15.51 8.81
C MET A 237 -8.41 16.34 9.74
N CYS A 238 -8.58 15.90 11.01
CA CYS A 238 -9.42 16.59 11.99
C CYS A 238 -8.79 17.85 12.57
N THR A 239 -7.45 17.91 12.68
CA THR A 239 -6.73 19.09 13.18
C THR A 239 -6.67 20.23 12.15
N ARG A 240 -6.63 19.92 10.84
CA ARG A 240 -6.69 20.94 9.78
C ARG A 240 -8.03 21.70 9.72
N ASN A 241 -9.13 21.08 10.16
CA ASN A 241 -10.45 21.74 10.20
C ASN A 241 -10.64 22.74 11.36
N LYS A 242 -9.64 22.94 12.23
CA LYS A 242 -9.72 23.90 13.35
C LYS A 242 -8.97 25.23 13.11
N ASN A 243 -8.32 25.40 11.96
CA ASN A 243 -7.52 26.60 11.63
C ASN A 243 -8.13 27.49 10.53
N TYR A 244 -9.44 27.40 10.30
CA TYR A 244 -10.20 28.32 9.46
C TYR A 244 -11.41 28.86 10.24
#